data_AF-A0A9X0Y9Y3-F1
#
_entry.id   AF-A0A9X0Y9Y3-F1
#
_cell.length_a   1.000
_cell.length_b   1.000
_cell.length_c   1.000
_cell.angle_alpha   90.00
_cell.angle_beta   90.00
_cell.angle_gamma   90.00
#
_symmetry.space_group_name_H-M   'P 1'
#
loop_
_entity.id
_entity.type
_entity.pdbx_description
1 polymer ?
#
loop_
_entity_poly.entity_id
_entity_poly.type
_entity_poly.pdbx_seq_one_letter_code
_entity_poly.pdbx_strand_id
1 'polypeptide(L)'
;MKAAIKKSRFALAFLVMLMAFQFNLFKTTSDFQFKTWRDGSEALVLGKIFADANGIDTGHSNLGFIERGEPIKGPNVLAVYKRIDTPTGIETARISDDYWTNGFSNSANKLLIKIADVNSIGYANNEVRAGQHITFPGERVRAINSVERSGPYDVVSYRGDFINPNSIKSDETIKLGDQIEFSFNQYPQQFGIQALALSFAYKYFPLVDSVSSLQFLMSAMMALALTLMIREIGLTISTTFAAVFFVCMVGSPWVVAISRNLYWASFLWFLPTVMAMYAYRCPPSSRARLVAITLYGALIFLKSLAGYEYTSSIVLMSLMVFMIDPFRASPILGLKKAIRMTVTMGGVAVAGFLIAILVHAINRADTLAEGISQTLGRDALKYSALGRLNGVVVSGPDIPLSFLISEYVNEWKTPVLFWLEGSNVFSTLLLLTGLSLVAQFYIRDANARRDAALVLVTLLAPLSWFILMQKHSAIHVHLNYVLWYFGFIPACMFVIVRGYLLIACNLKELRRTT
;
A
#
# COMPACT_ATOMS: atom_id res chain seq x y z
N MET A 1 -14.49 -35.17 3.12
CA MET A 1 -15.10 -34.28 2.11
C MET A 1 -15.38 -32.85 2.61
N LYS A 2 -16.25 -32.61 3.62
CA LYS A 2 -16.58 -31.24 4.10
C LYS A 2 -15.40 -30.39 4.58
N ALA A 3 -14.42 -30.99 5.27
CA ALA A 3 -13.21 -30.29 5.72
C ALA A 3 -12.28 -29.91 4.55
N ALA A 4 -12.20 -30.75 3.50
CA ALA A 4 -11.43 -30.46 2.30
C ALA A 4 -12.07 -29.30 1.50
N ILE A 5 -13.40 -29.30 1.36
CA ILE A 5 -14.17 -28.20 0.74
C ILE A 5 -13.99 -26.87 1.52
N LYS A 6 -13.89 -26.93 2.85
CA LYS A 6 -13.67 -25.73 3.69
C LYS A 6 -12.25 -25.18 3.57
N LYS A 7 -11.24 -26.02 3.33
CA LYS A 7 -9.86 -25.60 3.07
C LYS A 7 -9.70 -25.06 1.64
N SER A 8 -10.35 -25.68 0.65
CA SER A 8 -10.24 -25.27 -0.75
C SER A 8 -10.78 -23.86 -1.02
N ARG A 9 -11.85 -23.42 -0.34
CA ARG A 9 -12.39 -22.06 -0.51
C ARG A 9 -11.44 -20.93 -0.07
N PHE A 10 -10.63 -21.15 0.97
CA PHE A 10 -9.67 -20.12 1.42
C PHE A 10 -8.43 -20.09 0.53
N ALA A 11 -7.99 -21.26 0.04
CA ALA A 11 -6.97 -21.33 -1.01
C ALA A 11 -7.44 -20.61 -2.28
N LEU A 12 -8.68 -20.83 -2.71
CA LEU A 12 -9.25 -20.11 -3.86
C LEU A 12 -9.34 -18.60 -3.63
N ALA A 13 -9.83 -18.17 -2.46
CA ALA A 13 -9.88 -16.74 -2.12
C ALA A 13 -8.47 -16.10 -2.15
N PHE A 14 -7.48 -16.79 -1.59
CA PHE A 14 -6.08 -16.36 -1.64
C PHE A 14 -5.59 -16.22 -3.08
N LEU A 15 -5.79 -17.23 -3.93
CA LEU A 15 -5.35 -17.20 -5.33
C LEU A 15 -6.03 -16.09 -6.11
N VAL A 16 -7.35 -15.91 -5.95
CA VAL A 16 -8.09 -14.83 -6.64
C VAL A 16 -7.60 -13.45 -6.19
N MET A 17 -7.39 -13.23 -4.89
CA MET A 17 -6.83 -11.97 -4.39
C MET A 17 -5.41 -11.74 -4.86
N LEU A 18 -4.55 -12.77 -4.85
CA LEU A 18 -3.18 -12.68 -5.36
C LEU A 18 -3.18 -12.26 -6.83
N MET A 19 -4.02 -12.90 -7.66
CA MET A 19 -4.13 -12.54 -9.07
C MET A 19 -4.70 -11.13 -9.27
N ALA A 20 -5.69 -10.73 -8.47
CA ALA A 20 -6.23 -9.38 -8.50
C ALA A 20 -5.17 -8.33 -8.13
N PHE A 21 -4.38 -8.56 -7.08
CA PHE A 21 -3.43 -7.59 -6.54
C PHE A 21 -2.13 -7.52 -7.34
N GLN A 22 -1.65 -8.65 -7.86
CA GLN A 22 -0.42 -8.67 -8.64
C GLN A 22 -0.63 -8.29 -10.11
N PHE A 23 -1.75 -8.70 -10.70
CA PHE A 23 -1.95 -8.59 -12.14
C PHE A 23 -3.14 -7.72 -12.53
N ASN A 24 -3.81 -7.08 -11.55
CA ASN A 24 -5.03 -6.31 -11.79
C ASN A 24 -6.06 -7.15 -12.58
N LEU A 25 -6.25 -8.43 -12.21
CA LEU A 25 -6.97 -9.45 -12.99
C LEU A 25 -8.33 -8.97 -13.54
N PHE A 26 -9.08 -8.20 -12.76
CA PHE A 26 -10.42 -7.72 -13.12
C PHE A 26 -10.44 -6.33 -13.75
N LYS A 27 -9.26 -5.75 -14.03
CA LYS A 27 -9.11 -4.34 -14.43
C LYS A 27 -9.81 -3.38 -13.47
N THR A 28 -9.73 -3.70 -12.17
CA THR A 28 -10.37 -2.95 -11.09
C THR A 28 -9.86 -1.51 -11.03
N THR A 29 -8.57 -1.31 -11.33
CA THR A 29 -7.93 0.00 -11.40
C THR A 29 -7.38 0.24 -12.81
N SER A 30 -7.19 1.50 -13.22
CA SER A 30 -6.62 1.81 -14.54
C SER A 30 -5.17 1.31 -14.63
N ASP A 31 -4.71 0.96 -15.83
CA ASP A 31 -3.32 0.50 -16.02
C ASP A 31 -2.30 1.55 -15.57
N PHE A 32 -2.60 2.84 -15.78
CA PHE A 32 -1.79 3.93 -15.28
C PHE A 32 -1.73 3.88 -13.75
N GLN A 33 -2.88 3.97 -13.08
CA GLN A 33 -2.93 3.96 -11.63
C GLN A 33 -2.28 2.71 -11.04
N PHE A 34 -2.50 1.53 -11.62
CA PHE A 34 -1.90 0.29 -11.17
C PHE A 34 -0.37 0.32 -11.25
N LYS A 35 0.19 0.85 -12.35
CA LYS A 35 1.64 0.87 -12.63
C LYS A 35 2.39 1.94 -11.84
N THR A 36 1.78 3.10 -11.65
CA THR A 36 2.44 4.29 -11.09
C THR A 36 1.93 4.62 -9.68
N TRP A 37 1.15 3.73 -9.06
CA TRP A 37 0.60 3.96 -7.73
C TRP A 37 1.68 4.27 -6.70
N ARG A 38 1.80 5.55 -6.34
CA ARG A 38 2.75 6.02 -5.32
C ARG A 38 4.18 5.53 -5.57
N ASP A 39 4.56 5.51 -6.85
CA ASP A 39 5.91 5.19 -7.33
C ASP A 39 7.01 5.96 -6.58
N GLY A 40 6.76 7.23 -6.23
CA GLY A 40 7.68 8.07 -5.47
C GLY A 40 7.98 7.55 -4.08
N SER A 41 6.96 7.03 -3.39
CA SER A 41 7.16 6.42 -2.07
C SER A 41 7.85 5.06 -2.20
N GLU A 42 7.50 4.27 -3.20
CA GLU A 42 8.11 2.96 -3.45
C GLU A 42 9.59 3.07 -3.86
N ALA A 43 9.98 4.11 -4.59
CA ALA A 43 11.38 4.39 -4.92
C ALA A 43 12.26 4.65 -3.69
N LEU A 44 11.71 5.09 -2.56
CA LEU A 44 12.46 5.20 -1.29
C LEU A 44 12.91 3.84 -0.75
N VAL A 45 12.07 2.82 -0.94
CA VAL A 45 12.38 1.44 -0.54
C VAL A 45 13.40 0.85 -1.50
N LEU A 46 13.18 1.03 -2.80
CA LEU A 46 14.10 0.58 -3.82
C LEU A 46 15.50 1.21 -3.64
N GLY A 47 15.58 2.51 -3.34
CA GLY A 47 16.87 3.15 -3.09
C GLY A 47 17.64 2.50 -1.94
N LYS A 48 16.96 2.07 -0.86
CA LYS A 48 17.61 1.32 0.24
C LYS A 48 18.11 -0.05 -0.23
N ILE A 49 17.30 -0.79 -0.99
CA ILE A 49 17.68 -2.11 -1.53
C ILE A 49 18.92 -1.97 -2.41
N PHE A 50 18.93 -0.98 -3.30
CA PHE A 50 20.08 -0.70 -4.16
C PHE A 50 21.32 -0.33 -3.35
N ALA A 51 21.18 0.52 -2.33
CA ALA A 51 22.29 0.93 -1.48
C ALA A 51 22.94 -0.28 -0.77
N ASP A 52 22.13 -1.15 -0.17
CA ASP A 52 22.62 -2.35 0.52
C ASP A 52 23.26 -3.37 -0.43
N ALA A 53 22.72 -3.50 -1.65
CA ALA A 53 23.25 -4.41 -2.67
C ALA A 53 24.62 -3.94 -3.21
N ASN A 54 24.88 -2.63 -3.21
CA ASN A 54 26.09 -2.02 -3.77
C ASN A 54 27.04 -1.43 -2.70
N GLY A 55 26.75 -1.61 -1.42
CA GLY A 55 27.60 -1.12 -0.32
C GLY A 55 27.65 0.41 -0.20
N ILE A 56 26.58 1.10 -0.58
CA ILE A 56 26.47 2.57 -0.48
C ILE A 56 26.05 2.93 0.94
N ASP A 57 26.74 3.90 1.54
CA ASP A 57 26.39 4.39 2.88
C ASP A 57 25.01 5.06 2.89
N THR A 58 24.15 4.62 3.81
CA THR A 58 22.80 5.16 4.00
C THR A 58 22.69 6.08 5.21
N GLY A 59 23.79 6.27 5.96
CA GLY A 59 23.79 6.93 7.26
C GLY A 59 22.72 6.35 8.19
N HIS A 60 21.96 7.23 8.83
CA HIS A 60 20.92 6.88 9.80
C HIS A 60 19.57 6.50 9.18
N SER A 61 19.45 6.36 7.85
CA SER A 61 18.15 6.15 7.21
C SER A 61 18.05 4.79 6.51
N ASN A 62 16.92 4.11 6.69
CA ASN A 62 16.60 2.89 5.96
C ASN A 62 15.66 3.14 4.77
N LEU A 63 15.48 4.40 4.38
CA LEU A 63 14.68 4.80 3.23
C LEU A 63 15.39 5.96 2.55
N GLY A 64 15.33 6.02 1.23
CA GLY A 64 15.98 7.12 0.52
C GLY A 64 16.00 6.90 -0.97
N PHE A 65 16.28 7.96 -1.70
CA PHE A 65 16.43 7.88 -3.15
C PHE A 65 17.88 7.60 -3.51
N ILE A 66 18.08 6.84 -4.58
CA ILE A 66 19.39 6.70 -5.21
C ILE A 66 19.48 7.67 -6.38
N GLU A 67 20.54 8.47 -6.33
CA GLU A 67 20.91 9.42 -7.36
C GLU A 67 22.25 9.03 -7.96
N ARG A 68 22.44 9.33 -9.25
CA ARG A 68 23.66 9.02 -9.99
C ARG A 68 24.34 10.32 -10.40
N GLY A 69 25.58 10.52 -9.95
CA GLY A 69 26.31 11.79 -10.09
C GLY A 69 25.78 12.90 -9.20
N GLU A 70 26.03 14.17 -9.57
CA GLU A 70 25.59 15.32 -8.76
C GLU A 70 24.05 15.39 -8.63
N PRO A 71 23.53 15.74 -7.43
CA PRO A 71 22.10 15.89 -7.20
C PRO A 71 21.45 16.89 -8.15
N ILE A 72 20.50 16.42 -8.95
CA ILE A 72 19.61 17.29 -9.73
C ILE A 72 18.41 17.62 -8.83
N LYS A 73 17.76 18.78 -9.03
CA LYS A 73 16.49 19.10 -8.36
C LYS A 73 15.45 17.99 -8.59
N GLY A 74 15.30 17.11 -7.61
CA GLY A 74 14.31 16.04 -7.55
C GLY A 74 14.85 14.69 -8.07
N PRO A 75 14.73 13.60 -7.30
CA PRO A 75 15.12 12.27 -7.75
C PRO A 75 14.17 11.82 -8.88
N ASN A 76 14.72 11.31 -9.99
CA ASN A 76 13.91 10.65 -11.01
C ASN A 76 13.46 9.28 -10.47
N VAL A 77 12.30 9.28 -9.82
CA VAL A 77 11.67 8.13 -9.14
C VAL A 77 11.62 6.89 -10.03
N LEU A 78 11.19 7.04 -11.28
CA LEU A 78 11.01 5.92 -12.20
C LEU A 78 12.34 5.37 -12.73
N ALA A 79 13.41 6.17 -12.69
CA ALA A 79 14.75 5.70 -13.00
C ALA A 79 15.28 4.70 -11.95
N VAL A 80 14.88 4.85 -10.68
CA VAL A 80 15.29 3.92 -9.61
C VAL A 80 14.80 2.50 -9.90
N TYR A 81 13.59 2.35 -10.44
CA TYR A 81 13.04 1.04 -10.80
C TYR A 81 13.92 0.32 -11.81
N LYS A 82 14.37 1.05 -12.85
CA LYS A 82 15.21 0.46 -13.89
C LYS A 82 16.58 0.05 -13.34
N ARG A 83 17.16 0.85 -12.44
CA ARG A 83 18.46 0.58 -11.82
C ARG A 83 18.46 -0.64 -10.92
N ILE A 84 17.36 -0.96 -10.25
CA ILE A 84 17.29 -2.17 -9.41
C ILE A 84 17.49 -3.42 -10.26
N ASP A 85 16.75 -3.53 -11.36
CA ASP A 85 16.81 -4.71 -12.21
C ASP A 85 18.09 -4.74 -13.06
N THR A 86 18.65 -3.57 -13.40
CA THR A 86 19.92 -3.44 -14.16
C THR A 86 20.88 -2.41 -13.53
N PRO A 87 21.60 -2.75 -12.45
CA PRO A 87 22.40 -1.78 -11.69
C PRO A 87 23.52 -1.08 -12.46
N THR A 88 24.19 -1.81 -13.34
CA THR A 88 25.28 -1.31 -14.20
C THR A 88 24.96 -1.43 -15.70
N GLY A 89 23.79 -2.00 -16.00
CA GLY A 89 23.31 -2.23 -17.36
C GLY A 89 22.43 -1.09 -17.84
N ILE A 90 22.67 -0.67 -19.08
CA ILE A 90 21.78 0.15 -19.89
C ILE A 90 21.06 -0.79 -20.85
N GLU A 91 19.74 -0.82 -20.75
CA GLU A 91 18.86 -1.34 -21.78
C GLU A 91 18.55 -0.25 -22.80
N THR A 92 18.69 -0.60 -24.08
CA THR A 92 18.26 0.27 -25.17
C THR A 92 16.74 0.30 -25.30
N ALA A 93 16.22 1.32 -25.97
CA ALA A 93 14.81 1.38 -26.31
C ALA A 93 14.44 0.19 -27.22
N ARG A 94 13.34 -0.50 -26.92
CA ARG A 94 12.82 -1.60 -27.75
C ARG A 94 12.07 -1.08 -28.98
N ILE A 95 12.77 -0.34 -29.84
CA ILE A 95 12.26 0.18 -31.12
C ILE A 95 12.98 -0.54 -32.24
N SER A 96 12.21 -1.06 -33.19
CA SER A 96 12.72 -1.62 -34.44
C SER A 96 11.88 -1.07 -35.60
N ASP A 97 12.52 -0.33 -36.49
CA ASP A 97 11.95 0.30 -37.68
C ASP A 97 13.03 0.42 -38.78
N ASP A 98 12.78 1.20 -39.83
CA ASP A 98 13.73 1.37 -40.95
C ASP A 98 15.09 1.95 -40.50
N TYR A 99 15.13 2.69 -39.39
CA TYR A 99 16.32 3.38 -38.89
C TYR A 99 16.96 2.70 -37.68
N TRP A 100 16.18 1.94 -36.92
CA TRP A 100 16.59 1.35 -35.65
C TRP A 100 16.33 -0.17 -35.61
N THR A 101 17.18 -0.91 -34.92
CA THR A 101 16.96 -2.32 -34.57
C THR A 101 17.21 -2.48 -33.08
N ASN A 102 16.16 -2.74 -32.29
CA ASN A 102 16.19 -2.78 -30.82
C ASN A 102 16.89 -1.55 -30.20
N GLY A 103 16.63 -0.37 -30.77
CA GLY A 103 17.19 0.90 -30.31
C GLY A 103 18.64 1.16 -30.74
N PHE A 104 19.28 0.29 -31.52
CA PHE A 104 20.56 0.57 -32.17
C PHE A 104 20.35 1.09 -33.58
N SER A 105 21.11 2.10 -34.01
CA SER A 105 20.95 2.66 -35.35
C SER A 105 21.47 1.69 -36.43
N ASN A 106 20.73 1.56 -37.52
CA ASN A 106 21.06 0.71 -38.65
C ASN A 106 22.20 1.27 -39.53
N SER A 107 22.53 2.56 -39.39
CA SER A 107 23.44 3.27 -40.30
C SER A 107 24.48 4.16 -39.61
N ALA A 108 24.42 4.32 -38.29
CA ALA A 108 25.33 5.17 -37.53
C ALA A 108 25.68 4.58 -36.16
N ASN A 109 26.77 5.06 -35.56
CA ASN A 109 27.18 4.71 -34.21
C ASN A 109 26.31 5.41 -33.15
N LYS A 110 25.03 5.03 -33.10
CA LYS A 110 24.04 5.60 -32.22
C LYS A 110 23.20 4.51 -31.56
N LEU A 111 22.75 4.79 -30.35
CA LEU A 111 21.74 3.99 -29.66
C LEU A 111 20.73 4.90 -28.96
N LEU A 112 19.53 4.38 -28.73
CA LEU A 112 18.45 5.04 -28.01
C LEU A 112 18.35 4.48 -26.60
N ILE A 113 18.34 5.37 -25.62
CA ILE A 113 17.98 5.05 -24.24
C ILE A 113 16.63 5.68 -23.95
N LYS A 114 15.72 4.91 -23.36
CA LYS A 114 14.42 5.43 -22.96
C LYS A 114 14.57 6.28 -21.70
N ILE A 115 14.05 7.49 -21.75
CA ILE A 115 14.00 8.39 -20.61
C ILE A 115 12.84 7.99 -19.70
N ALA A 116 13.07 8.00 -18.40
CA ALA A 116 12.03 7.86 -17.39
C ALA A 116 11.07 9.05 -17.45
N ASP A 117 9.80 8.75 -17.71
CA ASP A 117 8.69 9.70 -17.84
C ASP A 117 7.49 9.16 -17.07
N VAL A 118 6.53 10.01 -16.70
CA VAL A 118 5.40 9.74 -15.78
C VAL A 118 4.67 8.41 -16.05
N ASN A 119 4.61 7.95 -17.30
CA ASN A 119 3.90 6.74 -17.70
C ASN A 119 4.81 5.53 -18.00
N SER A 120 6.12 5.69 -17.98
CA SER A 120 7.02 4.62 -18.37
C SER A 120 8.37 4.65 -17.67
N ILE A 121 8.76 3.45 -17.21
CA ILE A 121 10.10 3.18 -16.69
C ILE A 121 11.12 3.45 -17.79
N GLY A 122 12.20 4.12 -17.40
CA GLY A 122 13.34 4.44 -18.25
C GLY A 122 14.50 4.86 -17.35
N TYR A 123 15.50 5.52 -17.92
CA TYR A 123 16.64 6.06 -17.18
C TYR A 123 16.49 7.55 -16.93
N ALA A 124 17.23 8.10 -15.96
CA ALA A 124 17.23 9.53 -15.74
C ALA A 124 17.91 10.26 -16.93
N ASN A 125 17.53 11.50 -17.21
CA ASN A 125 18.09 12.28 -18.34
C ASN A 125 19.62 12.50 -18.23
N ASN A 126 20.21 12.25 -17.06
CA ASN A 126 21.63 12.42 -16.78
C ASN A 126 22.37 11.07 -16.61
N GLU A 127 21.72 9.96 -16.95
CA GLU A 127 22.24 8.60 -16.75
C GLU A 127 23.53 8.35 -17.55
N VAL A 128 23.59 8.93 -18.75
CA VAL A 128 24.74 8.87 -19.66
C VAL A 128 25.21 10.28 -19.99
N ARG A 129 26.53 10.44 -20.11
CA ARG A 129 27.18 11.72 -20.41
C ARG A 129 28.27 11.52 -21.46
N ALA A 130 28.49 12.54 -22.27
CA ALA A 130 29.63 12.56 -23.17
C ALA A 130 30.95 12.42 -22.38
N GLY A 131 31.90 11.69 -22.96
CA GLY A 131 33.18 11.36 -22.33
C GLY A 131 33.19 10.03 -21.56
N GLN A 132 32.02 9.42 -21.31
CA GLN A 132 31.95 8.11 -20.64
C GLN A 132 32.22 6.94 -21.59
N HIS A 133 32.60 5.79 -21.03
CA HIS A 133 32.77 4.53 -21.75
C HIS A 133 31.57 3.61 -21.58
N ILE A 134 31.18 2.97 -22.68
CA ILE A 134 30.17 1.91 -22.72
C ILE A 134 30.79 0.64 -23.27
N THR A 135 30.50 -0.48 -22.63
CA THR A 135 30.96 -1.82 -22.99
C THR A 135 29.77 -2.57 -23.59
N PHE A 136 29.88 -2.83 -24.88
CA PHE A 136 28.93 -3.67 -25.61
C PHE A 136 29.21 -5.16 -25.35
N PRO A 137 28.23 -6.03 -25.62
CA PRO A 137 28.42 -7.48 -25.59
C PRO A 137 29.64 -7.91 -26.41
N GLY A 138 30.41 -8.86 -25.86
CA GLY A 138 31.71 -9.26 -26.40
C GLY A 138 32.87 -8.31 -26.04
N GLU A 139 32.77 -7.59 -24.91
CA GLU A 139 33.81 -6.71 -24.36
C GLU A 139 34.25 -5.56 -25.29
N ARG A 140 33.38 -5.14 -26.20
CA ARG A 140 33.65 -4.05 -27.14
C ARG A 140 33.42 -2.71 -26.45
N VAL A 141 34.48 -2.05 -26.00
CA VAL A 141 34.41 -0.73 -25.35
C VAL A 141 34.31 0.39 -26.39
N ARG A 142 33.47 1.39 -26.14
CA ARG A 142 33.28 2.59 -26.96
C ARG A 142 33.17 3.82 -26.06
N ALA A 143 33.67 4.96 -26.53
CA ALA A 143 33.52 6.24 -25.84
C ALA A 143 32.30 7.01 -26.38
N ILE A 144 31.44 7.51 -25.48
CA ILE A 144 30.31 8.38 -25.79
C ILE A 144 30.85 9.74 -26.21
N ASN A 145 30.47 10.23 -27.40
CA ASN A 145 30.87 11.57 -27.87
C ASN A 145 29.77 12.62 -27.70
N SER A 146 28.50 12.26 -27.82
CA SER A 146 27.37 13.15 -27.57
C SER A 146 26.15 12.39 -27.06
N VAL A 147 25.31 13.10 -26.31
CA VAL A 147 23.98 12.64 -25.88
C VAL A 147 23.02 13.75 -26.25
N GLU A 148 22.09 13.46 -27.16
CA GLU A 148 21.11 14.43 -27.68
C GLU A 148 19.70 13.95 -27.38
N ARG A 149 18.83 14.86 -26.92
CA ARG A 149 17.45 14.50 -26.61
C ARG A 149 16.59 14.49 -27.88
N SER A 150 15.86 13.41 -28.09
CA SER A 150 14.86 13.28 -29.15
C SER A 150 13.57 12.66 -28.60
N GLY A 151 12.58 13.50 -28.31
CA GLY A 151 11.31 13.08 -27.71
C GLY A 151 11.51 12.39 -26.34
N PRO A 152 11.01 11.15 -26.18
CA PRO A 152 11.15 10.37 -24.94
C PRO A 152 12.47 9.57 -24.88
N TYR A 153 13.43 9.86 -25.77
CA TYR A 153 14.70 9.14 -25.86
C TYR A 153 15.90 10.07 -25.75
N ASP A 154 16.96 9.55 -25.13
CA ASP A 154 18.31 10.06 -25.28
C ASP A 154 19.00 9.30 -26.42
N VAL A 155 19.44 10.03 -27.44
CA VAL A 155 20.22 9.54 -28.57
C VAL A 155 21.70 9.60 -28.19
N VAL A 156 22.27 8.46 -27.88
CA VAL A 156 23.66 8.33 -27.45
C VAL A 156 24.53 7.99 -28.65
N SER A 157 25.41 8.92 -29.02
CA SER A 157 26.39 8.71 -30.08
C SER A 157 27.72 8.25 -29.47
N TYR A 158 28.42 7.34 -30.16
CA TYR A 158 29.68 6.79 -29.70
C TYR A 158 30.75 6.69 -30.79
N ARG A 159 32.03 6.67 -30.38
CA ARG A 159 33.20 6.58 -31.26
C ARG A 159 33.67 5.13 -31.44
N GLY A 160 34.16 4.81 -32.63
CA GLY A 160 34.78 3.51 -32.96
C GLY A 160 34.12 2.84 -34.17
N ASP A 161 34.40 1.55 -34.36
CA ASP A 161 33.82 0.78 -35.45
C ASP A 161 32.31 0.61 -35.27
N PHE A 162 31.61 0.64 -36.40
CA PHE A 162 30.17 0.40 -36.47
C PHE A 162 29.81 -0.99 -35.96
N ILE A 163 28.86 -1.02 -35.04
CA ILE A 163 28.33 -2.27 -34.50
C ILE A 163 27.02 -2.56 -35.20
N ASN A 164 27.04 -3.60 -36.05
CA ASN A 164 25.83 -4.09 -36.70
C ASN A 164 24.80 -4.50 -35.64
N PRO A 165 23.61 -3.88 -35.59
CA PRO A 165 22.59 -4.21 -34.59
C PRO A 165 22.19 -5.69 -34.56
N ASN A 166 22.21 -6.36 -35.72
CA ASN A 166 21.88 -7.79 -35.82
C ASN A 166 22.91 -8.70 -35.12
N SER A 167 24.08 -8.17 -34.76
CA SER A 167 25.10 -8.89 -33.99
C SER A 167 24.87 -8.83 -32.47
N ILE A 168 23.90 -8.03 -32.00
CA ILE A 168 23.55 -7.88 -30.59
C ILE A 168 22.24 -8.60 -30.35
N LYS A 169 22.19 -9.49 -29.35
CA LYS A 169 20.93 -10.16 -28.99
C LYS A 169 20.02 -9.18 -28.25
N SER A 170 18.70 -9.36 -28.37
CA SER A 170 17.70 -8.46 -27.80
C SER A 170 17.70 -8.37 -26.26
N ASP A 171 18.28 -9.35 -25.59
CA ASP A 171 18.40 -9.47 -24.13
C ASP A 171 19.76 -9.02 -23.59
N GLU A 172 20.72 -8.69 -24.46
CA GLU A 172 22.03 -8.26 -24.05
C GLU A 172 22.02 -6.79 -23.59
N THR A 173 22.58 -6.54 -22.39
CA THR A 173 22.69 -5.20 -21.80
C THR A 173 24.04 -4.57 -22.10
N ILE A 174 24.02 -3.26 -22.34
CA ILE A 174 25.26 -2.47 -22.48
C ILE A 174 25.71 -2.08 -21.08
N LYS A 175 26.98 -2.27 -20.74
CA LYS A 175 27.48 -1.85 -19.42
C LYS A 175 28.14 -0.49 -19.52
N LEU A 176 27.95 0.37 -18.54
CA LEU A 176 28.84 1.52 -18.39
C LEU A 176 30.17 1.06 -17.81
N GLY A 177 31.27 1.49 -18.43
CA GLY A 177 32.62 1.07 -18.07
C GLY A 177 33.29 1.93 -16.98
N ASP A 178 32.81 3.15 -16.74
CA ASP A 178 33.42 4.06 -15.76
C ASP A 178 32.87 3.83 -14.34
N GLN A 179 33.68 4.15 -13.32
CA GLN A 179 33.27 4.17 -11.91
C GLN A 179 32.01 5.05 -11.75
N ILE A 180 30.94 4.46 -11.25
CA ILE A 180 29.67 5.15 -11.05
C ILE A 180 29.59 5.59 -9.59
N GLU A 181 29.69 6.89 -9.35
CA GLU A 181 29.35 7.45 -8.03
C GLU A 181 27.82 7.53 -7.88
N PHE A 182 27.31 6.73 -6.95
CA PHE A 182 25.93 6.79 -6.49
C PHE A 182 25.88 7.49 -5.14
N SER A 183 24.88 8.35 -4.96
CA SER A 183 24.60 9.00 -3.69
C SER A 183 23.23 8.57 -3.17
N PHE A 184 23.12 8.47 -1.83
CA PHE A 184 21.90 8.09 -1.15
C PHE A 184 21.27 9.32 -0.48
N ASN A 185 20.15 9.76 -1.02
CA ASN A 185 19.37 10.88 -0.51
C ASN A 185 18.41 10.38 0.59
N GLN A 186 18.82 10.56 1.84
CA GLN A 186 18.15 9.99 3.02
C GLN A 186 16.71 10.48 3.21
N TYR A 187 15.84 9.58 3.66
CA TYR A 187 14.47 9.87 4.09
C TYR A 187 14.29 9.51 5.57
N PRO A 188 14.71 10.39 6.51
CA PRO A 188 14.71 10.08 7.94
C PRO A 188 13.32 10.14 8.60
N GLN A 189 12.27 10.49 7.86
CA GLN A 189 10.92 10.71 8.43
C GLN A 189 10.23 9.41 8.84
N GLN A 190 10.75 8.25 8.44
CA GLN A 190 10.22 6.93 8.76
C GLN A 190 11.37 5.94 9.01
N PHE A 191 11.17 5.02 9.97
CA PHE A 191 12.18 4.01 10.27
C PHE A 191 12.44 3.05 9.11
N GLY A 192 11.42 2.54 8.42
CA GLY A 192 11.59 1.79 7.16
C GLY A 192 11.86 0.30 7.32
N ILE A 193 11.30 -0.38 8.33
CA ILE A 193 11.56 -1.82 8.57
C ILE A 193 11.24 -2.71 7.37
N GLN A 194 10.25 -2.33 6.56
CA GLN A 194 9.87 -3.04 5.35
C GLN A 194 10.99 -2.98 4.30
N ALA A 195 11.73 -1.88 4.21
CA ALA A 195 12.86 -1.77 3.30
C ALA A 195 14.03 -2.66 3.74
N LEU A 196 14.29 -2.75 5.05
CA LEU A 196 15.29 -3.69 5.59
C LEU A 196 14.92 -5.14 5.28
N ALA A 197 13.66 -5.53 5.52
CA ALA A 197 13.19 -6.89 5.25
C ALA A 197 13.24 -7.23 3.75
N LEU A 198 12.84 -6.30 2.88
CA LEU A 198 12.89 -6.49 1.43
C LEU A 198 14.32 -6.49 0.89
N SER A 199 15.20 -5.65 1.43
CA SER A 199 16.64 -5.65 1.09
C SER A 199 17.30 -6.96 1.46
N PHE A 200 17.02 -7.47 2.66
CA PHE A 200 17.43 -8.81 3.06
C PHE A 200 16.89 -9.88 2.09
N ALA A 201 15.59 -9.82 1.75
CA ALA A 201 15.01 -10.77 0.83
C ALA A 201 15.68 -10.73 -0.55
N TYR A 202 15.96 -9.52 -1.06
CA TYR A 202 16.62 -9.31 -2.34
C TYR A 202 18.03 -9.87 -2.39
N LYS A 203 18.79 -9.71 -1.30
CA LYS A 203 20.18 -10.16 -1.23
C LYS A 203 20.32 -11.68 -1.09
N TYR A 204 19.37 -12.33 -0.42
CA TYR A 204 19.55 -13.72 0.03
C TYR A 204 18.57 -14.73 -0.59
N PHE A 205 17.48 -14.31 -1.22
CA PHE A 205 16.53 -15.22 -1.88
C PHE A 205 16.61 -15.07 -3.41
N PRO A 206 17.08 -16.11 -4.13
CA PRO A 206 17.23 -16.05 -5.59
C PRO A 206 15.93 -15.78 -6.37
N LEU A 207 14.76 -16.01 -5.75
CA LEU A 207 13.45 -15.77 -6.37
C LEU A 207 12.94 -14.34 -6.15
N VAL A 208 13.70 -13.49 -5.43
CA VAL A 208 13.31 -12.12 -5.05
C VAL A 208 14.35 -11.12 -5.57
N ASP A 209 14.72 -11.20 -6.84
CA ASP A 209 15.87 -10.49 -7.44
C ASP A 209 15.47 -9.31 -8.35
N SER A 210 14.20 -8.91 -8.34
CA SER A 210 13.66 -7.87 -9.23
C SER A 210 12.51 -7.10 -8.60
N VAL A 211 12.21 -5.91 -9.11
CA VAL A 211 11.07 -5.10 -8.63
C VAL A 211 9.75 -5.90 -8.70
N SER A 212 9.53 -6.63 -9.79
CA SER A 212 8.33 -7.44 -9.97
C SER A 212 8.22 -8.54 -8.90
N SER A 213 9.33 -9.19 -8.54
CA SER A 213 9.35 -10.24 -7.52
C SER A 213 9.12 -9.70 -6.09
N LEU A 214 9.64 -8.52 -5.79
CA LEU A 214 9.39 -7.79 -4.54
C LEU A 214 7.91 -7.39 -4.44
N GLN A 215 7.33 -6.88 -5.53
CA GLN A 215 5.91 -6.53 -5.61
C GLN A 215 5.02 -7.77 -5.48
N PHE A 216 5.43 -8.91 -6.06
CA PHE A 216 4.74 -10.18 -5.89
C PHE A 216 4.72 -10.62 -4.42
N LEU A 217 5.85 -10.51 -3.71
CA LEU A 217 5.91 -10.80 -2.28
C LEU A 217 4.92 -9.93 -1.49
N MET A 218 4.87 -8.63 -1.75
CA MET A 218 3.91 -7.72 -1.10
C MET A 218 2.45 -8.09 -1.40
N SER A 219 2.12 -8.34 -2.67
CA SER A 219 0.79 -8.80 -3.10
C SER A 219 0.39 -10.11 -2.41
N ALA A 220 1.31 -11.06 -2.29
CA ALA A 220 1.07 -12.34 -1.63
C ALA A 220 0.84 -12.18 -0.13
N MET A 221 1.63 -11.34 0.55
CA MET A 221 1.42 -11.03 1.97
C MET A 221 0.08 -10.34 2.21
N MET A 222 -0.31 -9.42 1.33
CA MET A 222 -1.61 -8.74 1.39
C MET A 222 -2.77 -9.72 1.15
N ALA A 223 -2.69 -10.56 0.12
CA ALA A 223 -3.67 -11.61 -0.15
C ALA A 223 -3.81 -12.59 1.03
N LEU A 224 -2.70 -12.97 1.66
CA LEU A 224 -2.72 -13.82 2.85
C LEU A 224 -3.40 -13.12 4.04
N ALA A 225 -3.02 -11.87 4.34
CA ALA A 225 -3.60 -11.09 5.42
C ALA A 225 -5.12 -10.95 5.26
N LEU A 226 -5.59 -10.61 4.06
CA LEU A 226 -7.02 -10.50 3.78
C LEU A 226 -7.73 -11.85 3.77
N THR A 227 -7.09 -12.94 3.34
CA THR A 227 -7.66 -14.30 3.45
C THR A 227 -7.90 -14.69 4.91
N LEU A 228 -6.92 -14.40 5.78
CA LEU A 228 -7.06 -14.61 7.22
C LEU A 228 -8.14 -13.72 7.81
N MET A 229 -8.24 -12.46 7.36
CA MET A 229 -9.29 -11.54 7.78
C MET A 229 -10.68 -12.03 7.37
N ILE A 230 -10.89 -12.48 6.13
CA ILE A 230 -12.15 -13.07 5.65
C ILE A 230 -12.51 -14.30 6.50
N ARG A 231 -11.53 -15.15 6.83
CA ARG A 231 -11.75 -16.29 7.73
C ARG A 231 -12.21 -15.82 9.10
N GLU A 232 -11.54 -14.84 9.70
CA GLU A 232 -11.91 -14.33 11.02
C GLU A 232 -13.26 -13.62 11.01
N ILE A 233 -13.60 -12.81 10.01
CA ILE A 233 -14.94 -12.22 9.83
C ILE A 233 -16.01 -13.34 9.76
N GLY A 234 -15.73 -14.40 9.01
CA GLY A 234 -16.66 -15.53 8.86
C GLY A 234 -16.88 -16.31 10.16
N LEU A 235 -15.86 -16.39 11.02
CA LEU A 235 -15.93 -17.08 12.31
C LEU A 235 -16.50 -16.20 13.42
N THR A 236 -16.26 -14.89 13.36
CA THR A 236 -16.64 -13.95 14.42
C THR A 236 -17.95 -13.27 14.14
N ILE A 237 -18.22 -12.82 12.90
CA ILE A 237 -19.37 -11.99 12.54
C ILE A 237 -20.41 -12.78 11.73
N SER A 238 -20.12 -13.08 10.47
CA SER A 238 -20.96 -13.92 9.60
C SER A 238 -20.24 -14.30 8.31
N THR A 239 -20.63 -15.42 7.70
CA THR A 239 -20.12 -15.85 6.38
C THR A 239 -20.56 -14.92 5.25
N THR A 240 -21.74 -14.30 5.36
CA THR A 240 -22.22 -13.31 4.39
C THR A 240 -21.34 -12.07 4.42
N PHE A 241 -20.99 -11.56 5.61
CA PHE A 241 -20.08 -10.42 5.71
C PHE A 241 -18.69 -10.78 5.17
N ALA A 242 -18.19 -11.99 5.44
CA ALA A 242 -16.91 -12.44 4.91
C ALA A 242 -16.89 -12.44 3.37
N ALA A 243 -17.97 -12.89 2.72
CA ALA A 243 -18.11 -12.88 1.27
C ALA A 243 -18.20 -11.45 0.71
N VAL A 244 -19.01 -10.58 1.32
CA VAL A 244 -19.12 -9.17 0.94
C VAL A 244 -17.77 -8.46 1.10
N PHE A 245 -17.07 -8.69 2.22
CA PHE A 245 -15.75 -8.12 2.47
C PHE A 245 -14.75 -8.54 1.39
N PHE A 246 -14.70 -9.83 1.04
CA PHE A 246 -13.86 -10.33 -0.06
C PHE A 246 -14.16 -9.59 -1.38
N VAL A 247 -15.44 -9.49 -1.75
CA VAL A 247 -15.88 -8.80 -2.98
C VAL A 247 -15.47 -7.34 -2.95
N CYS A 248 -15.65 -6.63 -1.83
CA CYS A 248 -15.23 -5.23 -1.69
C CYS A 248 -13.71 -5.05 -1.80
N MET A 249 -12.90 -5.96 -1.24
CA MET A 249 -11.44 -5.83 -1.31
C MET A 249 -10.90 -6.03 -2.74
N VAL A 250 -11.41 -7.03 -3.46
CA VAL A 250 -11.04 -7.28 -4.87
C VAL A 250 -11.64 -6.22 -5.81
N GLY A 251 -12.80 -5.69 -5.43
CA GLY A 251 -13.54 -4.69 -6.19
C GLY A 251 -13.06 -3.26 -6.02
N SER A 252 -12.18 -2.98 -5.06
CA SER A 252 -11.71 -1.64 -4.74
C SER A 252 -10.53 -1.22 -5.62
N PRO A 253 -10.63 -0.14 -6.42
CA PRO A 253 -9.50 0.37 -7.21
C PRO A 253 -8.31 0.75 -6.34
N TRP A 254 -8.58 1.24 -5.12
CA TRP A 254 -7.58 1.70 -4.17
C TRP A 254 -6.84 0.54 -3.49
N VAL A 255 -7.57 -0.49 -3.04
CA VAL A 255 -6.96 -1.67 -2.41
C VAL A 255 -6.13 -2.43 -3.46
N VAL A 256 -6.65 -2.62 -4.67
CA VAL A 256 -5.90 -3.31 -5.73
C VAL A 256 -4.62 -2.54 -6.09
N ALA A 257 -4.68 -1.22 -6.26
CA ALA A 257 -3.50 -0.42 -6.60
C ALA A 257 -2.41 -0.44 -5.52
N ILE A 258 -2.79 -0.39 -4.23
CA ILE A 258 -1.82 -0.31 -3.13
C ILE A 258 -1.25 -1.67 -2.68
N SER A 259 -1.87 -2.78 -3.09
CA SER A 259 -1.56 -4.11 -2.54
C SER A 259 -0.14 -4.59 -2.84
N ARG A 260 0.45 -4.16 -3.96
CA ARG A 260 1.79 -4.55 -4.39
C ARG A 260 2.89 -3.54 -4.04
N ASN A 261 2.52 -2.38 -3.51
CA ASN A 261 3.44 -1.28 -3.26
C ASN A 261 4.40 -1.58 -2.09
N LEU A 262 5.70 -1.39 -2.31
CA LEU A 262 6.74 -1.77 -1.33
C LEU A 262 6.80 -0.84 -0.11
N TYR A 263 6.42 0.43 -0.27
CA TYR A 263 6.52 1.43 0.81
C TYR A 263 5.46 1.21 1.88
N TRP A 264 4.21 1.01 1.47
CA TRP A 264 3.07 1.04 2.38
C TRP A 264 2.91 -0.22 3.25
N ALA A 265 3.56 -1.33 2.84
CA ALA A 265 3.46 -2.63 3.50
C ALA A 265 2.00 -2.95 3.93
N SER A 266 1.07 -2.81 2.98
CA SER A 266 -0.38 -2.70 3.25
C SER A 266 -0.98 -3.93 3.95
N PHE A 267 -0.33 -5.09 3.87
CA PHE A 267 -0.68 -6.28 4.64
C PHE A 267 -0.68 -6.04 6.16
N LEU A 268 0.20 -5.16 6.68
CA LEU A 268 0.26 -4.79 8.09
C LEU A 268 -0.97 -3.98 8.55
N TRP A 269 -1.79 -3.47 7.64
CA TRP A 269 -2.99 -2.70 8.00
C TRP A 269 -4.11 -3.60 8.53
N PHE A 270 -4.15 -4.86 8.09
CA PHE A 270 -5.24 -5.79 8.40
C PHE A 270 -4.86 -6.85 9.42
N LEU A 271 -3.58 -7.25 9.50
CA LEU A 271 -3.11 -8.27 10.44
C LEU A 271 -3.44 -7.98 11.92
N PRO A 272 -3.36 -6.73 12.43
CA PRO A 272 -3.81 -6.42 13.79
C PRO A 272 -5.26 -6.82 14.03
N THR A 273 -6.15 -6.59 13.06
CA THR A 273 -7.57 -6.98 13.18
C THR A 273 -7.74 -8.49 13.19
N VAL A 274 -6.95 -9.23 12.40
CA VAL A 274 -6.94 -10.71 12.42
C VAL A 274 -6.60 -11.21 13.83
N MET A 275 -5.55 -10.68 14.45
CA MET A 275 -5.15 -11.10 15.80
C MET A 275 -6.16 -10.68 16.87
N ALA A 276 -6.78 -9.51 16.74
CA ALA A 276 -7.84 -9.06 17.65
C ALA A 276 -9.08 -9.96 17.57
N MET A 277 -9.52 -10.33 16.37
CA MET A 277 -10.61 -11.28 16.15
C MET A 277 -10.28 -12.70 16.64
N TYR A 278 -9.04 -13.13 16.45
CA TYR A 278 -8.57 -14.40 17.00
C TYR A 278 -8.61 -14.39 18.54
N ALA A 279 -8.10 -13.32 19.17
CA ALA A 279 -8.14 -13.13 20.62
C ALA A 279 -9.57 -13.05 21.18
N TYR A 280 -10.51 -12.49 20.41
CA TYR A 280 -11.94 -12.43 20.77
C TYR A 280 -12.58 -13.81 20.87
N ARG A 281 -12.20 -14.76 20.00
CA ARG A 281 -12.74 -16.13 20.02
C ARG A 281 -12.05 -17.06 21.02
N CYS A 282 -10.85 -16.72 21.47
CA CYS A 282 -10.11 -17.56 22.40
C CYS A 282 -10.72 -17.51 23.82
N PRO A 283 -10.75 -18.64 24.55
CA PRO A 283 -11.25 -18.67 25.93
C PRO A 283 -10.50 -17.66 26.83
N PRO A 284 -11.19 -17.08 27.82
CA PRO A 284 -10.53 -16.25 28.82
C PRO A 284 -9.33 -16.95 29.46
N SER A 285 -8.25 -16.20 29.66
CA SER A 285 -7.00 -16.68 30.29
C SER A 285 -6.27 -17.82 29.55
N SER A 286 -6.68 -18.19 28.33
CA SER A 286 -5.96 -19.19 27.54
C SER A 286 -4.62 -18.64 27.04
N ARG A 287 -3.60 -19.52 26.95
CA ARG A 287 -2.30 -19.19 26.34
C ARG A 287 -2.45 -18.67 24.92
N ALA A 288 -3.37 -19.25 24.13
CA ALA A 288 -3.67 -18.81 22.77
C ALA A 288 -4.16 -17.36 22.72
N ARG A 289 -4.99 -16.94 23.69
CA ARG A 289 -5.45 -15.54 23.79
C ARG A 289 -4.30 -14.60 24.12
N LEU A 290 -3.44 -14.99 25.06
CA LEU A 290 -2.26 -14.19 25.42
C LEU A 290 -1.34 -14.00 24.21
N VAL A 291 -1.01 -15.09 23.50
CA VAL A 291 -0.21 -15.04 22.27
C VAL A 291 -0.84 -14.12 21.23
N ALA A 292 -2.15 -14.19 21.03
CA ALA A 292 -2.86 -13.32 20.10
C ALA A 292 -2.76 -11.83 20.47
N ILE A 293 -2.87 -11.50 21.75
CA ILE A 293 -2.73 -10.11 22.25
C ILE A 293 -1.28 -9.63 22.10
N THR A 294 -0.29 -10.47 22.40
CA THR A 294 1.12 -10.14 22.21
C THR A 294 1.46 -9.92 20.73
N LEU A 295 1.01 -10.82 19.85
CA LEU A 295 1.21 -10.69 18.41
C LEU A 295 0.49 -9.46 17.86
N TYR A 296 -0.69 -9.12 18.37
CA TYR A 296 -1.37 -7.87 18.04
C TYR A 296 -0.49 -6.64 18.36
N GLY A 297 0.09 -6.56 19.56
CA GLY A 297 1.01 -5.48 19.93
C GLY A 297 2.26 -5.43 19.05
N ALA A 298 2.84 -6.59 18.76
CA ALA A 298 3.98 -6.71 17.85
C ALA A 298 3.65 -6.25 16.43
N LEU A 299 2.45 -6.53 15.92
CA LEU A 299 2.01 -6.07 14.60
C LEU A 299 1.77 -4.56 14.55
N ILE A 300 1.25 -3.95 15.62
CA ILE A 300 1.16 -2.48 15.72
C ILE A 300 2.56 -1.86 15.73
N PHE A 301 3.48 -2.42 16.53
CA PHE A 301 4.88 -2.02 16.54
C PHE A 301 5.53 -2.10 15.14
N LEU A 302 5.41 -3.26 14.47
CA LEU A 302 5.94 -3.45 13.11
C LEU A 302 5.31 -2.50 12.10
N LYS A 303 3.98 -2.32 12.15
CA LYS A 303 3.29 -1.35 11.29
C LYS A 303 3.84 0.05 11.50
N SER A 304 4.02 0.49 12.74
CA SER A 304 4.54 1.81 13.06
C SER A 304 6.00 2.01 12.62
N LEU A 305 6.84 0.96 12.69
CA LEU A 305 8.18 0.99 12.09
C LEU A 305 8.15 1.02 10.55
N ALA A 306 7.10 0.43 9.95
CA ALA A 306 6.85 0.48 8.52
C ALA A 306 6.10 1.74 8.06
N GLY A 307 5.87 2.71 8.96
CA GLY A 307 5.19 3.96 8.68
C GLY A 307 4.08 4.27 9.69
N TYR A 308 3.92 5.53 10.05
CA TYR A 308 2.91 5.96 11.03
C TYR A 308 1.52 6.18 10.40
N GLU A 309 1.44 6.13 9.08
CA GLU A 309 0.24 6.40 8.31
C GLU A 309 -0.87 5.40 8.65
N TYR A 310 -2.07 5.94 8.81
CA TYR A 310 -3.32 5.25 9.12
C TYR A 310 -3.36 4.49 10.45
N THR A 311 -2.40 4.70 11.35
CA THR A 311 -2.34 3.98 12.63
C THR A 311 -3.64 4.09 13.43
N SER A 312 -4.27 5.26 13.49
CA SER A 312 -5.56 5.43 14.18
C SER A 312 -6.68 4.59 13.56
N SER A 313 -6.77 4.56 12.23
CA SER A 313 -7.75 3.78 11.48
C SER A 313 -7.53 2.27 11.66
N ILE A 314 -6.28 1.81 11.64
CA ILE A 314 -5.89 0.41 11.85
C ILE A 314 -6.30 -0.03 13.25
N VAL A 315 -5.98 0.77 14.28
CA VAL A 315 -6.32 0.44 15.67
C VAL A 315 -7.83 0.39 15.83
N LEU A 316 -8.58 1.41 15.40
CA LEU A 316 -10.04 1.41 15.56
C LEU A 316 -10.73 0.26 14.81
N MET A 317 -10.29 -0.05 13.58
CA MET A 317 -10.77 -1.22 12.85
C MET A 317 -10.48 -2.52 13.63
N SER A 318 -9.28 -2.65 14.21
CA SER A 318 -8.94 -3.85 14.97
C SER A 318 -9.76 -4.06 16.23
N LEU A 319 -10.24 -2.97 16.84
CA LEU A 319 -11.10 -3.00 18.03
C LEU A 319 -12.57 -3.30 17.70
N MET A 320 -12.96 -3.30 16.42
CA MET A 320 -14.36 -3.34 16.02
C MET A 320 -15.14 -4.52 16.60
N VAL A 321 -14.53 -5.72 16.64
CA VAL A 321 -15.20 -6.95 17.07
C VAL A 321 -15.64 -6.88 18.53
N PHE A 322 -14.85 -6.20 19.39
CA PHE A 322 -15.20 -5.98 20.78
C PHE A 322 -16.30 -4.91 20.92
N MET A 323 -16.23 -3.84 20.13
CA MET A 323 -17.18 -2.73 20.19
C MET A 323 -18.58 -3.11 19.69
N ILE A 324 -18.68 -4.03 18.73
CA ILE A 324 -19.99 -4.50 18.22
C ILE A 324 -20.60 -5.62 19.07
N ASP A 325 -19.81 -6.33 19.88
CA ASP A 325 -20.27 -7.51 20.63
C ASP A 325 -21.50 -7.25 21.52
N PRO A 326 -21.56 -6.14 22.30
CA PRO A 326 -22.70 -5.86 23.17
C PRO A 326 -24.03 -5.69 22.43
N PHE A 327 -23.99 -5.40 21.13
CA PHE A 327 -25.16 -5.14 20.29
C PHE A 327 -25.62 -6.37 19.50
N ARG A 328 -24.97 -7.51 19.70
CA ARG A 328 -25.36 -8.79 19.10
C ARG A 328 -26.64 -9.32 19.73
N ALA A 329 -27.41 -10.09 18.95
CA ALA A 329 -28.52 -10.88 19.48
C ALA A 329 -28.08 -11.83 20.60
N SER A 330 -26.87 -12.40 20.46
CA SER A 330 -26.23 -13.24 21.47
C SER A 330 -24.77 -12.81 21.65
N PRO A 331 -24.50 -11.84 22.55
CA PRO A 331 -23.14 -11.38 22.85
C PRO A 331 -22.28 -12.48 23.44
N ILE A 332 -21.01 -12.56 23.03
CA ILE A 332 -20.04 -13.53 23.57
C ILE A 332 -19.40 -12.98 24.86
N LEU A 333 -19.09 -11.68 24.88
CA LEU A 333 -18.43 -11.03 26.01
C LEU A 333 -19.44 -10.26 26.88
N GLY A 334 -20.43 -9.64 26.25
CA GLY A 334 -21.32 -8.68 26.89
C GLY A 334 -20.59 -7.35 27.20
N LEU A 335 -21.35 -6.32 27.58
CA LEU A 335 -20.86 -4.93 27.64
C LEU A 335 -19.58 -4.73 28.47
N LYS A 336 -19.57 -5.20 29.72
CA LYS A 336 -18.44 -4.98 30.64
C LYS A 336 -17.14 -5.62 30.15
N LYS A 337 -17.21 -6.87 29.66
CA LYS A 337 -16.02 -7.58 29.15
C LYS A 337 -15.59 -7.06 27.78
N ALA A 338 -16.53 -6.63 26.94
CA ALA A 338 -16.25 -5.96 25.68
C ALA A 338 -15.46 -4.66 25.90
N ILE A 339 -15.93 -3.76 26.78
CA ILE A 339 -15.22 -2.53 27.13
C ILE A 339 -13.82 -2.83 27.66
N ARG A 340 -13.69 -3.79 28.59
CA ARG A 340 -12.38 -4.20 29.12
C ARG A 340 -11.44 -4.64 28.00
N MET A 341 -11.92 -5.45 27.06
CA MET A 341 -11.10 -5.90 25.93
C MET A 341 -10.73 -4.77 24.98
N THR A 342 -11.66 -3.86 24.68
CA THR A 342 -11.37 -2.66 23.89
C THR A 342 -10.27 -1.84 24.53
N VAL A 343 -10.34 -1.59 25.85
CA VAL A 343 -9.31 -0.84 26.59
C VAL A 343 -7.98 -1.58 26.63
N THR A 344 -7.98 -2.89 26.92
CA THR A 344 -6.74 -3.69 26.96
C THR A 344 -6.05 -3.69 25.60
N MET A 345 -6.78 -3.98 24.52
CA MET A 345 -6.22 -4.00 23.17
C MET A 345 -5.80 -2.60 22.72
N GLY A 346 -6.57 -1.55 23.08
CA GLY A 346 -6.16 -0.16 22.86
C GLY A 346 -4.84 0.18 23.56
N GLY A 347 -4.70 -0.19 24.82
CA GLY A 347 -3.47 0.02 25.60
C GLY A 347 -2.27 -0.74 25.01
N VAL A 348 -2.46 -1.98 24.56
CA VAL A 348 -1.41 -2.77 23.88
C VAL A 348 -0.99 -2.12 22.56
N ALA A 349 -1.92 -1.54 21.79
CA ALA A 349 -1.58 -0.80 20.58
C ALA A 349 -0.75 0.46 20.88
N VAL A 350 -1.14 1.22 21.91
CA VAL A 350 -0.38 2.39 22.35
C VAL A 350 1.03 1.98 22.77
N ALA A 351 1.19 0.90 23.53
CA ALA A 351 2.51 0.38 23.90
C ALA A 351 3.35 0.02 22.67
N GLY A 352 2.80 -0.73 21.70
CA GLY A 352 3.49 -1.07 20.46
C GLY A 352 3.92 0.16 19.65
N PHE A 353 3.05 1.16 19.53
CA PHE A 353 3.35 2.43 18.87
C PHE A 353 4.47 3.22 19.58
N LEU A 354 4.42 3.34 20.91
CA LEU A 354 5.43 4.06 21.68
C LEU A 354 6.81 3.38 21.58
N ILE A 355 6.86 2.04 21.63
CA ILE A 355 8.11 1.30 21.43
C ILE A 355 8.66 1.56 20.02
N ALA A 356 7.82 1.63 18.99
CA ALA A 356 8.26 1.95 17.64
C ALA A 356 8.83 3.38 17.53
N ILE A 357 8.24 4.35 18.23
CA ILE A 357 8.80 5.71 18.30
C ILE A 357 10.18 5.70 18.96
N LEU A 358 10.36 4.95 20.05
CA LEU A 358 11.66 4.87 20.73
C LEU A 358 12.73 4.26 19.81
N VAL A 359 12.41 3.14 19.15
CA VAL A 359 13.34 2.51 18.19
C VAL A 359 13.69 3.47 17.05
N HIS A 360 12.70 4.17 16.50
CA HIS A 360 12.94 5.13 15.43
C HIS A 360 13.78 6.32 15.91
N ALA A 361 13.49 6.87 17.08
CA ALA A 361 14.23 7.99 17.66
C ALA A 361 15.70 7.65 17.91
N ILE A 362 16.00 6.44 18.41
CA ILE A 362 17.39 5.97 18.62
C ILE A 362 18.14 5.88 17.29
N ASN A 363 17.48 5.41 16.23
CA ASN A 363 18.11 5.27 14.92
C ASN A 363 18.35 6.63 14.23
N ARG A 364 17.50 7.60 14.52
CA ARG A 364 17.37 8.83 13.72
C ARG A 364 18.40 9.93 14.04
N ALA A 365 18.97 9.92 15.23
CA ALA A 365 19.90 10.94 15.68
C ALA A 365 20.90 10.35 16.67
N ASP A 366 22.00 11.06 16.93
CA ASP A 366 23.04 10.64 17.86
C ASP A 366 22.54 10.54 19.32
N THR A 367 21.48 11.27 19.66
CA THR A 367 20.87 11.25 20.99
C THR A 367 19.38 10.94 20.94
N LEU A 368 18.89 10.19 21.95
CA LEU A 368 17.47 9.87 22.08
C LEU A 368 16.59 11.13 22.18
N ALA A 369 17.05 12.14 22.93
CA ALA A 369 16.29 13.38 23.11
C ALA A 369 16.09 14.12 21.78
N GLU A 370 17.14 14.19 20.97
CA GLU A 370 17.06 14.77 19.62
C GLU A 370 16.15 13.94 18.72
N GLY A 371 16.33 12.62 18.68
CA GLY A 371 15.50 11.71 17.88
C GLY A 371 14.01 11.82 18.21
N ILE A 372 13.66 11.94 19.50
CA ILE A 372 12.29 12.17 19.96
C ILE A 372 11.79 13.54 19.49
N SER A 373 12.57 14.60 19.68
CA SER A 373 12.22 15.96 19.27
C SER A 373 11.95 16.05 17.76
N GLN A 374 12.78 15.42 16.94
CA GLN A 374 12.57 15.37 15.49
C GLN A 374 11.33 14.54 15.10
N THR A 375 11.16 13.35 15.69
CA THR A 375 10.07 12.42 15.33
C THR A 375 8.70 12.91 15.80
N LEU A 376 8.56 13.26 17.08
CA LEU A 376 7.29 13.68 17.67
C LEU A 376 7.07 15.20 17.55
N GLY A 377 8.12 16.00 17.75
CA GLY A 377 8.00 17.46 17.76
C GLY A 377 7.83 18.08 16.38
N ARG A 378 8.47 17.52 15.35
CA ARG A 378 8.36 18.05 13.96
C ARG A 378 7.48 17.17 13.08
N ASP A 379 7.81 15.90 12.91
CA ASP A 379 7.17 15.08 11.88
C ASP A 379 5.74 14.63 12.22
N ALA A 380 5.47 14.26 13.47
CA ALA A 380 4.12 13.87 13.88
C ALA A 380 3.14 15.06 13.88
N LEU A 381 3.63 16.27 14.18
CA LEU A 381 2.80 17.45 14.37
C LEU A 381 2.62 18.29 13.09
N LYS A 382 3.52 18.20 12.10
CA LYS A 382 3.47 19.04 10.88
C LYS A 382 2.21 18.87 10.04
N TYR A 383 1.44 17.79 10.21
CA TYR A 383 0.17 17.59 9.49
C TYR A 383 -1.07 17.60 10.42
N SER A 384 -0.85 17.83 11.71
CA SER A 384 -1.93 17.86 12.70
C SER A 384 -2.34 19.29 13.01
N ALA A 385 -3.63 19.49 13.34
CA ALA A 385 -4.11 20.75 13.91
C ALA A 385 -3.37 21.12 15.21
N LEU A 386 -2.87 20.11 15.95
CA LEU A 386 -2.10 20.28 17.17
C LEU A 386 -0.72 20.93 16.94
N GLY A 387 -0.18 20.89 15.72
CA GLY A 387 1.11 21.52 15.42
C GLY A 387 1.11 23.02 15.67
N ARG A 388 -0.02 23.71 15.41
CA ARG A 388 -0.17 25.15 15.67
C ARG A 388 -0.09 25.50 17.15
N LEU A 389 -0.70 24.68 17.98
CA LEU A 389 -0.72 24.88 19.44
C LEU A 389 0.69 24.73 20.04
N ASN A 390 1.57 24.00 19.36
CA ASN A 390 2.94 23.72 19.80
C ASN A 390 4.01 24.49 19.01
N GLY A 391 3.64 25.51 18.23
CA GLY A 391 4.58 26.35 17.48
C GLY A 391 5.30 25.65 16.31
N VAL A 392 4.80 24.50 15.84
CA VAL A 392 5.37 23.75 14.72
C VAL A 392 4.88 24.33 13.41
N VAL A 393 5.77 24.54 12.44
CA VAL A 393 5.39 24.94 11.08
C VAL A 393 4.56 23.83 10.45
N VAL A 394 3.28 24.11 10.24
CA VAL A 394 2.32 23.12 9.75
C VAL A 394 2.31 23.12 8.22
N SER A 395 2.38 21.93 7.61
CA SER A 395 2.42 21.72 6.16
C SER A 395 1.02 21.43 5.58
N GLY A 396 0.75 21.94 4.38
CA GLY A 396 -0.50 21.70 3.66
C GLY A 396 -1.56 22.79 3.84
N PRO A 397 -2.58 22.81 2.95
CA PRO A 397 -3.55 23.88 2.89
C PRO A 397 -4.46 23.91 4.14
N ASP A 398 -4.95 25.10 4.47
CA ASP A 398 -5.90 25.32 5.56
C ASP A 398 -7.33 25.22 5.06
N ILE A 399 -7.81 23.99 4.90
CA ILE A 399 -9.20 23.73 4.51
C ILE A 399 -10.05 23.36 5.72
N PRO A 400 -11.30 23.86 5.86
CA PRO A 400 -12.20 23.44 6.93
C PRO A 400 -12.48 21.93 6.93
N LEU A 401 -12.69 21.34 8.10
CA LEU A 401 -12.96 19.90 8.24
C LEU A 401 -14.24 19.48 7.47
N SER A 402 -15.26 20.34 7.45
CA SER A 402 -16.50 20.08 6.69
C SER A 402 -16.24 19.98 5.19
N PHE A 403 -15.38 20.84 4.64
CA PHE A 403 -14.98 20.79 3.23
C PHE A 403 -14.17 19.53 2.94
N LEU A 404 -13.21 19.19 3.80
CA LEU A 404 -12.45 17.94 3.69
C LEU A 404 -13.37 16.71 3.69
N ILE A 405 -14.32 16.63 4.62
CA ILE A 405 -15.27 15.52 4.68
C ILE A 405 -16.13 15.49 3.42
N SER A 406 -16.58 16.65 2.92
CA SER A 406 -17.34 16.72 1.67
C SER A 406 -16.53 16.22 0.48
N GLU A 407 -15.22 16.53 0.40
CA GLU A 407 -14.33 15.98 -0.64
C GLU A 407 -14.38 14.44 -0.63
N TYR A 408 -14.16 13.82 0.53
CA TYR A 408 -14.11 12.36 0.65
C TYR A 408 -15.46 11.63 0.59
N VAL A 409 -16.58 12.36 0.53
CA VAL A 409 -17.95 11.81 0.52
C VAL A 409 -18.68 12.12 -0.79
N ASN A 410 -18.64 13.37 -1.25
CA ASN A 410 -19.44 13.87 -2.36
C ASN A 410 -18.64 14.06 -3.66
N GLU A 411 -17.32 14.26 -3.59
CA GLU A 411 -16.46 14.56 -4.76
C GLU A 411 -15.75 13.31 -5.29
N TRP A 412 -16.42 12.15 -5.21
CA TRP A 412 -15.80 10.87 -5.54
C TRP A 412 -15.61 10.73 -7.06
N LYS A 413 -14.37 10.94 -7.53
CA LYS A 413 -14.00 10.92 -8.97
C LYS A 413 -13.56 9.56 -9.53
N THR A 414 -13.42 8.57 -8.67
CA THR A 414 -13.06 7.18 -9.04
C THR A 414 -14.24 6.23 -8.82
N PRO A 415 -14.24 5.02 -9.37
CA PRO A 415 -15.24 4.04 -8.97
C PRO A 415 -15.12 3.69 -7.47
N VAL A 416 -16.25 3.58 -6.75
CA VAL A 416 -16.28 3.10 -5.34
C VAL A 416 -16.03 1.60 -5.29
N LEU A 417 -16.56 0.87 -6.27
CA LEU A 417 -16.09 -0.46 -6.66
C LEU A 417 -15.99 -0.41 -8.18
N PHE A 418 -15.19 -1.26 -8.83
CA PHE A 418 -14.99 -1.12 -10.28
C PHE A 418 -16.30 -1.21 -11.11
N TRP A 419 -17.35 -1.80 -10.54
CA TRP A 419 -18.70 -1.89 -11.12
C TRP A 419 -19.69 -0.85 -10.58
N LEU A 420 -19.26 0.03 -9.67
CA LEU A 420 -20.06 1.10 -9.07
C LEU A 420 -19.36 2.45 -9.33
N GLU A 421 -19.58 2.98 -10.52
CA GLU A 421 -19.04 4.25 -11.00
C GLU A 421 -20.11 5.36 -10.95
N GLY A 422 -19.66 6.58 -10.66
CA GLY A 422 -20.50 7.79 -10.64
C GLY A 422 -20.35 8.57 -9.34
N SER A 423 -20.46 9.90 -9.45
CA SER A 423 -20.27 10.82 -8.32
C SER A 423 -21.23 10.58 -7.15
N ASN A 424 -22.46 10.12 -7.45
CA ASN A 424 -23.50 9.90 -6.45
C ASN A 424 -23.50 8.49 -5.84
N VAL A 425 -22.59 7.59 -6.26
CA VAL A 425 -22.59 6.19 -5.82
C VAL A 425 -22.37 6.07 -4.32
N PHE A 426 -21.42 6.81 -3.76
CA PHE A 426 -21.13 6.75 -2.34
C PHE A 426 -22.31 7.27 -1.50
N SER A 427 -22.92 8.38 -1.89
CA SER A 427 -24.14 8.90 -1.25
C SER A 427 -25.32 7.94 -1.36
N THR A 428 -25.47 7.26 -2.51
CA THR A 428 -26.50 6.21 -2.70
C THR A 428 -26.24 5.01 -1.80
N LEU A 429 -24.98 4.60 -1.64
CA LEU A 429 -24.58 3.54 -0.70
C LEU A 429 -24.99 3.90 0.73
N LEU A 430 -24.77 5.14 1.17
CA LEU A 430 -25.17 5.61 2.49
C LEU A 430 -26.70 5.60 2.66
N LEU A 431 -27.44 6.09 1.67
CA LEU A 431 -28.92 6.08 1.66
C LEU A 431 -29.46 4.65 1.77
N LEU A 432 -28.99 3.73 0.92
CA LEU A 432 -29.42 2.33 0.93
C LEU A 432 -29.05 1.63 2.24
N THR A 433 -27.91 1.97 2.84
CA THR A 433 -27.53 1.47 4.17
C THR A 433 -28.54 1.93 5.21
N GLY A 434 -28.90 3.21 5.22
CA GLY A 434 -29.91 3.77 6.13
C GLY A 434 -31.28 3.11 5.98
N LEU A 435 -31.78 3.01 4.74
CA LEU A 435 -33.04 2.33 4.43
C LEU A 435 -33.04 0.86 4.87
N SER A 436 -31.92 0.17 4.68
CA SER A 436 -31.76 -1.23 5.10
C SER A 436 -31.79 -1.37 6.62
N LEU A 437 -31.15 -0.46 7.37
CA LEU A 437 -31.24 -0.45 8.83
C LEU A 437 -32.67 -0.16 9.31
N VAL A 438 -33.35 0.82 8.71
CA VAL A 438 -34.76 1.13 9.02
C VAL A 438 -35.64 -0.10 8.81
N ALA A 439 -35.48 -0.79 7.68
CA ALA A 439 -36.21 -2.03 7.40
C ALA A 439 -35.91 -3.11 8.45
N GLN A 440 -34.64 -3.32 8.81
CA GLN A 440 -34.24 -4.28 9.84
C GLN A 440 -34.86 -3.98 11.21
N PHE A 441 -34.89 -2.71 11.63
CA PHE A 441 -35.53 -2.30 12.89
C PHE A 441 -37.05 -2.46 12.83
N TYR A 442 -37.67 -2.11 11.70
CA TYR A 442 -39.12 -2.22 11.49
C TYR A 442 -39.60 -3.68 11.62
N ILE A 443 -38.90 -4.62 11.00
CA ILE A 443 -39.20 -6.06 11.11
C ILE A 443 -38.67 -6.70 12.39
N ARG A 444 -38.06 -5.92 13.28
CA ARG A 444 -37.48 -6.36 14.55
C ARG A 444 -36.43 -7.47 14.39
N ASP A 445 -35.59 -7.38 13.35
CA ASP A 445 -34.49 -8.32 13.15
C ASP A 445 -33.57 -8.33 14.37
N ALA A 446 -33.28 -9.52 14.89
CA ALA A 446 -32.48 -9.70 16.10
C ALA A 446 -31.07 -9.11 15.98
N ASN A 447 -30.55 -8.94 14.75
CA ASN A 447 -29.23 -8.42 14.49
C ASN A 447 -29.21 -6.94 14.05
N ALA A 448 -30.36 -6.24 14.02
CA ALA A 448 -30.44 -4.84 13.60
C ALA A 448 -29.48 -3.94 14.41
N ARG A 449 -29.41 -4.15 15.73
CA ARG A 449 -28.51 -3.41 16.64
C ARG A 449 -27.03 -3.66 16.32
N ARG A 450 -26.67 -4.91 16.04
CA ARG A 450 -25.29 -5.27 15.63
C ARG A 450 -24.93 -4.57 14.32
N ASP A 451 -25.83 -4.56 13.35
CA ASP A 451 -25.58 -3.97 12.04
C ASP A 451 -25.40 -2.45 12.12
N ALA A 452 -26.27 -1.78 12.89
CA ALA A 452 -26.09 -0.36 13.19
C ALA A 452 -24.75 -0.10 13.89
N ALA A 453 -24.42 -0.89 14.92
CA ALA A 453 -23.15 -0.77 15.62
C ALA A 453 -21.95 -1.03 14.69
N LEU A 454 -22.03 -1.98 13.77
CA LEU A 454 -20.97 -2.29 12.81
C LEU A 454 -20.71 -1.11 11.89
N VAL A 455 -21.75 -0.50 11.30
CA VAL A 455 -21.61 0.68 10.44
C VAL A 455 -21.02 1.86 11.23
N LEU A 456 -21.54 2.15 12.42
CA LEU A 456 -21.07 3.25 13.25
C LEU A 456 -19.61 3.07 13.71
N VAL A 457 -19.24 1.88 14.17
CA VAL A 457 -17.88 1.59 14.65
C VAL A 457 -16.88 1.61 13.50
N THR A 458 -17.21 1.03 12.35
CA THR A 458 -16.31 1.05 11.19
C THR A 458 -16.19 2.43 10.56
N LEU A 459 -17.19 3.31 10.71
CA LEU A 459 -17.10 4.73 10.34
C LEU A 459 -16.04 5.49 11.15
N LEU A 460 -15.80 5.11 12.41
CA LEU A 460 -14.80 5.77 13.26
C LEU A 460 -13.37 5.63 12.69
N ALA A 461 -13.08 4.52 11.99
CA ALA A 461 -11.76 4.26 11.44
C ALA A 461 -11.31 5.34 10.43
N PRO A 462 -12.01 5.60 9.30
CA PRO A 462 -11.65 6.67 8.38
C PRO A 462 -11.75 8.05 9.01
N LEU A 463 -12.81 8.34 9.77
CA LEU A 463 -13.00 9.65 10.39
C LEU A 463 -11.88 10.01 11.37
N SER A 464 -11.33 9.03 12.11
CA SER A 464 -10.22 9.29 13.02
C SER A 464 -9.02 9.90 12.30
N TRP A 465 -8.71 9.45 11.10
CA TRP A 465 -7.58 9.96 10.33
C TRP A 465 -7.90 11.29 9.68
N PHE A 466 -9.10 11.44 9.10
CA PHE A 466 -9.52 12.72 8.51
C PHE A 466 -9.53 13.85 9.55
N ILE A 467 -9.82 13.54 10.81
CA ILE A 467 -9.82 14.51 11.91
C ILE A 467 -8.40 14.73 12.45
N LEU A 468 -7.66 13.68 12.81
CA LEU A 468 -6.35 13.81 13.45
C LEU A 468 -5.26 14.30 12.48
N MET A 469 -5.36 13.90 11.21
CA MET A 469 -4.41 14.13 10.13
C MET A 469 -5.08 14.89 8.97
N GLN A 470 -5.86 15.91 9.31
CA GLN A 470 -6.65 16.72 8.38
C GLN A 470 -5.80 17.30 7.23
N LYS A 471 -4.62 17.86 7.53
CA LYS A 471 -3.77 18.48 6.49
C LYS A 471 -3.08 17.46 5.60
N HIS A 472 -2.68 16.31 6.16
CA HIS A 472 -2.25 15.18 5.34
C HIS A 472 -3.37 14.76 4.39
N SER A 473 -4.61 14.68 4.89
CA SER A 473 -5.77 14.35 4.06
C SER A 473 -6.10 15.43 3.03
N ALA A 474 -5.79 16.69 3.29
CA ALA A 474 -5.96 17.76 2.33
C ALA A 474 -4.98 17.66 1.14
N ILE A 475 -3.75 17.18 1.38
CA ILE A 475 -2.73 17.00 0.33
C ILE A 475 -2.93 15.67 -0.41
N HIS A 476 -3.45 14.66 0.27
CA HIS A 476 -3.51 13.28 -0.21
C HIS A 476 -4.91 12.82 -0.62
N VAL A 477 -5.65 13.69 -1.32
CA VAL A 477 -6.96 13.37 -1.92
C VAL A 477 -6.86 12.26 -2.97
N HIS A 478 -5.69 12.06 -3.58
CA HIS A 478 -5.43 10.95 -4.50
C HIS A 478 -5.13 9.61 -3.82
N LEU A 479 -5.24 9.49 -2.50
CA LEU A 479 -4.79 8.32 -1.73
C LEU A 479 -5.77 7.94 -0.62
N ASN A 480 -6.20 8.90 0.21
CA ASN A 480 -6.84 8.56 1.48
C ASN A 480 -8.29 8.05 1.34
N TYR A 481 -8.85 8.00 0.12
CA TYR A 481 -10.08 7.25 -0.16
C TYR A 481 -9.98 5.77 0.22
N VAL A 482 -8.76 5.21 0.26
CA VAL A 482 -8.50 3.83 0.73
C VAL A 482 -9.00 3.59 2.16
N LEU A 483 -9.06 4.63 3.00
CA LEU A 483 -9.51 4.54 4.38
C LEU A 483 -10.97 4.08 4.52
N TRP A 484 -11.82 4.38 3.54
CA TRP A 484 -13.21 3.91 3.54
C TRP A 484 -13.33 2.38 3.44
N TYR A 485 -12.27 1.70 2.98
CA TYR A 485 -12.22 0.24 2.89
C TYR A 485 -11.74 -0.42 4.19
N PHE A 486 -11.45 0.37 5.25
CA PHE A 486 -11.15 -0.13 6.60
C PHE A 486 -12.44 -0.53 7.32
N GLY A 487 -13.17 -1.46 6.72
CA GLY A 487 -14.41 -2.02 7.24
C GLY A 487 -15.68 -1.25 6.87
N PHE A 488 -15.64 0.07 6.61
CA PHE A 488 -16.85 0.88 6.42
C PHE A 488 -17.63 0.54 5.14
N ILE A 489 -17.02 0.65 3.95
CA ILE A 489 -17.66 0.24 2.69
C ILE A 489 -18.13 -1.22 2.75
N PRO A 490 -17.30 -2.19 3.20
CA PRO A 490 -17.76 -3.56 3.42
C PRO A 490 -18.97 -3.68 4.35
N ALA A 491 -19.02 -2.92 5.44
CA ALA A 491 -20.11 -2.93 6.40
C ALA A 491 -21.41 -2.38 5.78
N CYS A 492 -21.34 -1.25 5.07
CA CYS A 492 -22.48 -0.70 4.32
C CYS A 492 -23.04 -1.72 3.33
N MET A 493 -22.18 -2.29 2.49
CA MET A 493 -22.58 -3.32 1.52
C MET A 493 -23.20 -4.55 2.20
N PHE A 494 -22.65 -4.99 3.33
CA PHE A 494 -23.18 -6.12 4.09
C PHE A 494 -24.57 -5.85 4.64
N VAL A 495 -24.78 -4.66 5.21
CA VAL A 495 -26.08 -4.23 5.76
C VAL A 495 -27.13 -4.13 4.65
N ILE A 496 -26.77 -3.63 3.47
CA ILE A 496 -27.64 -3.58 2.30
C ILE A 496 -28.03 -4.99 1.86
N VAL A 497 -27.06 -5.90 1.70
CA VAL A 497 -27.32 -7.29 1.32
C VAL A 497 -28.24 -7.97 2.35
N ARG A 498 -28.03 -7.75 3.65
CA ARG A 498 -28.92 -8.28 4.69
C ARG A 498 -30.34 -7.71 4.60
N GLY A 499 -30.47 -6.40 4.42
CA GLY A 499 -31.76 -5.74 4.26
C GLY A 499 -32.55 -6.34 3.10
N TYR A 500 -31.90 -6.49 1.94
CA TYR A 500 -32.50 -7.12 0.77
C TYR A 500 -32.95 -8.56 1.04
N LEU A 501 -32.09 -9.40 1.64
CA LEU A 501 -32.41 -10.80 1.93
C LEU A 501 -33.61 -10.93 2.88
N LEU A 502 -33.70 -10.06 3.90
CA LEU A 502 -34.80 -10.07 4.86
C LEU A 502 -36.14 -9.70 4.21
N ILE A 503 -36.16 -8.65 3.38
CA ILE A 503 -37.36 -8.24 2.65
C ILE A 503 -37.79 -9.35 1.68
N ALA A 504 -36.84 -9.94 0.94
CA ALA A 504 -37.14 -11.00 -0.01
C ALA A 504 -37.70 -12.27 0.65
N CYS A 505 -37.21 -12.64 1.85
CA CYS A 505 -37.75 -13.76 2.61
C CYS A 505 -39.15 -13.49 3.14
N ASN A 506 -39.40 -12.32 3.73
CA ASN A 506 -40.73 -11.95 4.24
C ASN A 506 -41.78 -11.94 3.12
N LEU A 507 -41.44 -11.43 1.93
CA LEU A 507 -42.35 -11.45 0.77
C LEU A 507 -42.68 -12.89 0.31
N LYS A 508 -41.73 -13.83 0.43
CA LYS A 508 -41.99 -15.24 0.11
C LYS A 508 -42.91 -15.90 1.13
N GLU A 509 -42.79 -15.57 2.41
CA GLU A 509 -43.69 -16.09 3.45
C GLU A 509 -45.11 -15.55 3.26
N LEU A 510 -45.26 -14.24 3.03
CA LEU A 510 -46.55 -13.61 2.70
C LEU A 510 -47.25 -14.30 1.51
N ARG A 511 -46.51 -14.57 0.43
CA ARG A 511 -47.03 -15.29 -0.76
C ARG A 511 -47.37 -16.77 -0.53
N ARG A 512 -46.90 -17.38 0.56
CA ARG A 512 -47.27 -18.76 0.93
C ARG A 512 -48.48 -18.82 1.84
N THR A 513 -48.82 -17.71 2.50
CA THR A 513 -49.95 -17.58 3.43
C THR A 513 -51.20 -16.98 2.79
N THR A 514 -51.07 -16.40 1.59
CA THR A 514 -52.16 -15.97 0.69
C THR A 514 -52.36 -17.01 -0.40
#